data_AF-C7Z2N8-F1
#
_entry.id   AF-C7Z2N8-F1
#
_cell.length_a   1.000
_cell.length_b   1.000
_cell.length_c   1.000
_cell.angle_alpha   90.00
_cell.angle_beta   90.00
_cell.angle_gamma   90.00
#
_symmetry.space_group_name_H-M   'P 1'
#
loop_
_entity.id
_entity.type
_entity.pdbx_description
1 polymer ?
#
loop_
_entity_poly.entity_id
_entity_poly.type
_entity_poly.pdbx_seq_one_letter_code
_entity_poly.pdbx_strand_id
1 'polypeptide(L)'
;MLEGPIDATVSHGFQAQRAGALAFLPTRILDTRQDECIHRIREWIFRCKNQHPSCSHQGLAGSHLPSRVIEVGYPPKLYESQGERAHYITLSHCWGTSQHFVTTSENIQDLRTEIPWMSLPKTFQDAILITRNLGIRFLWIDSLCIMQDKRSDWELELAKMGDNYKNSFLTIAAASAVDDQAGFLGPRGTTSIL
;
A
#
# COMPACT_ATOMS: atom_id res chain seq x y z
N MET A 1 20.02 21.49 -57.63
CA MET A 1 21.43 21.91 -57.77
C MET A 1 21.65 23.06 -56.81
N LEU A 2 22.63 23.10 -55.93
CA LEU A 2 23.68 22.20 -55.49
C LEU A 2 24.13 22.83 -54.15
N GLU A 3 24.23 22.00 -53.11
CA GLU A 3 25.33 21.96 -52.13
C GLU A 3 25.65 23.21 -51.27
N GLY A 4 25.86 22.97 -49.96
CA GLY A 4 26.56 23.88 -49.03
C GLY A 4 28.06 24.00 -49.37
N PRO A 5 29.01 24.20 -48.42
CA PRO A 5 29.01 23.49 -47.13
C PRO A 5 29.81 24.15 -45.95
N ILE A 6 29.78 23.43 -44.82
CA ILE A 6 30.62 23.34 -43.59
C ILE A 6 31.30 24.58 -42.95
N ASP A 7 31.09 24.73 -41.64
CA ASP A 7 32.18 24.42 -40.70
C ASP A 7 31.68 23.72 -39.44
N ALA A 8 32.47 22.75 -39.00
CA ALA A 8 32.21 21.80 -37.94
C ALA A 8 33.15 22.09 -36.77
N THR A 9 32.63 22.05 -35.54
CA THR A 9 33.44 21.59 -34.41
C THR A 9 32.56 20.81 -33.44
N VAL A 10 32.95 19.55 -33.30
CA VAL A 10 32.43 18.52 -32.40
C VAL A 10 33.09 18.71 -31.04
N SER A 11 32.33 18.60 -29.95
CA SER A 11 32.49 17.54 -28.94
C SER A 11 32.17 17.93 -27.49
N HIS A 12 31.53 16.97 -26.83
CA HIS A 12 31.49 16.67 -25.39
C HIS A 12 30.62 17.52 -24.45
N GLY A 13 29.60 16.86 -23.88
CA GLY A 13 28.90 17.35 -22.70
C GLY A 13 27.59 16.66 -22.35
N PHE A 14 27.57 15.31 -22.34
CA PHE A 14 26.48 14.56 -21.73
C PHE A 14 26.58 14.71 -20.22
N GLN A 15 25.70 15.50 -19.60
CA GLN A 15 25.50 15.45 -18.14
C GLN A 15 24.05 15.76 -17.81
N ALA A 16 23.24 14.70 -17.80
CA ALA A 16 22.03 14.64 -17.02
C ALA A 16 22.43 14.72 -15.54
N GLN A 17 21.99 15.76 -14.83
CA GLN A 17 22.06 15.80 -13.38
C GLN A 17 20.68 16.01 -12.76
N ARG A 18 20.39 15.05 -11.89
CA ARG A 18 19.21 14.83 -11.07
C ARG A 18 18.99 15.96 -10.05
N ALA A 19 17.74 16.36 -9.90
CA ALA A 19 17.07 16.66 -8.63
C ALA A 19 15.56 16.60 -8.94
N GLY A 20 14.75 15.72 -8.36
CA GLY A 20 14.59 15.56 -6.92
C GLY A 20 13.55 16.55 -6.40
N ALA A 21 12.31 16.48 -6.89
CA ALA A 21 11.19 17.21 -6.32
C ALA A 21 9.97 16.29 -6.26
N LEU A 22 9.82 15.66 -5.09
CA LEU A 22 8.58 15.03 -4.64
C LEU A 22 7.49 16.10 -4.64
N ALA A 23 6.64 16.12 -5.66
CA ALA A 23 5.35 16.78 -5.56
C ALA A 23 4.44 15.91 -4.67
N PHE A 24 4.59 16.05 -3.35
CA PHE A 24 3.64 15.52 -2.38
C PHE A 24 2.28 16.17 -2.63
N LEU A 25 1.33 15.36 -3.10
CA LEU A 25 -0.07 15.71 -3.30
C LEU A 25 -0.73 16.19 -1.99
N PRO A 26 -1.73 17.09 -2.07
CA PRO A 26 -2.22 17.86 -0.94
C PRO A 26 -2.82 16.97 0.16
N THR A 27 -2.23 17.08 1.34
CA THR A 27 -2.71 16.48 2.60
C THR A 27 -4.03 17.14 3.01
N ARG A 28 -5.15 16.47 2.74
CA ARG A 28 -6.42 16.65 3.45
C ARG A 28 -7.10 15.28 3.41
N ILE A 29 -7.58 14.69 4.49
CA ILE A 29 -8.15 15.22 5.73
C ILE A 29 -7.81 14.22 6.83
N LEU A 30 -7.41 14.69 8.02
CA LEU A 30 -7.56 13.88 9.22
C LEU A 30 -8.30 14.66 10.30
N ASP A 31 -9.38 14.02 10.78
CA ASP A 31 -10.05 14.33 12.03
C ASP A 31 -9.01 14.35 13.16
N THR A 32 -9.02 15.41 13.96
CA THR A 32 -8.12 15.66 15.11
C THR A 32 -7.95 14.48 16.07
N ARG A 33 -8.88 13.51 16.10
CA ARG A 33 -8.75 12.27 16.91
C ARG A 33 -7.83 11.21 16.28
N GLN A 34 -7.65 11.25 14.96
CA GLN A 34 -6.72 10.37 14.25
C GLN A 34 -5.27 10.81 14.45
N ASP A 35 -5.02 12.09 14.72
CA ASP A 35 -3.65 12.61 14.93
C ASP A 35 -2.98 11.98 16.15
N GLU A 36 -3.67 11.85 17.28
CA GLU A 36 -3.10 11.20 18.48
C GLU A 36 -2.86 9.70 18.26
N CYS A 37 -3.78 9.01 17.58
CA CYS A 37 -3.63 7.59 17.29
C CYS A 37 -2.47 7.33 16.32
N ILE A 38 -2.37 8.12 15.25
CA ILE A 38 -1.27 8.05 14.28
C ILE A 38 0.05 8.43 14.95
N HIS A 39 0.08 9.46 15.80
CA HIS A 39 1.26 9.81 16.59
C HIS A 39 1.73 8.63 17.44
N ARG A 40 0.80 8.00 18.18
CA ARG A 40 1.11 6.82 19.00
C ARG A 40 1.64 5.65 18.15
N ILE A 41 1.07 5.40 16.97
CA ILE A 41 1.59 4.39 16.04
C ILE A 41 3.04 4.72 15.63
N ARG A 42 3.32 5.97 15.26
CA ARG A 42 4.68 6.42 14.90
C ARG A 42 5.67 6.27 16.06
N GLU A 43 5.24 6.59 17.28
CA GLU A 43 6.05 6.41 18.49
C GLU A 43 6.36 4.92 18.73
N TRP A 44 5.37 4.04 18.60
CA TRP A 44 5.58 2.59 18.74
C TRP A 44 6.52 2.04 17.67
N ILE A 45 6.37 2.47 16.41
CA ILE A 45 7.30 2.14 15.33
C ILE A 45 8.71 2.61 15.68
N PHE A 46 8.86 3.85 16.14
CA PHE A 46 10.15 4.42 16.53
C PHE A 46 10.80 3.61 17.65
N ARG A 47 10.06 3.29 18.70
CA ARG A 47 10.55 2.46 19.81
C ARG A 47 10.94 1.07 19.33
N CYS A 48 10.10 0.42 18.53
CA CYS A 48 10.37 -0.89 17.96
C CYS A 48 11.70 -0.91 17.19
N LYS A 49 11.91 0.07 16.29
CA LYS A 49 13.13 0.14 15.46
C LYS A 49 14.40 0.46 16.25
N ASN A 50 14.30 1.26 17.30
CA ASN A 50 15.47 1.79 18.02
C ASN A 50 15.76 1.10 19.36
N GLN A 51 14.80 0.37 19.93
CA GLN A 51 14.92 -0.21 21.28
C GLN A 51 14.84 -1.75 21.28
N HIS A 52 14.41 -2.39 20.18
CA HIS A 52 14.35 -3.85 20.09
C HIS A 52 15.41 -4.38 19.10
N PRO A 53 16.48 -5.03 19.58
CA PRO A 53 17.54 -5.55 18.72
C PRO A 53 17.03 -6.55 17.66
N SER A 54 16.02 -7.33 18.01
CA SER A 54 15.36 -8.32 17.14
C SER A 54 14.33 -7.73 16.17
N CYS A 55 14.08 -6.41 16.20
CA CYS A 55 13.16 -5.75 15.27
C CYS A 55 13.89 -4.82 14.28
N SER A 56 15.21 -4.69 14.39
CA SER A 56 16.04 -3.82 13.53
C SER A 56 16.27 -4.39 12.10
N HIS A 57 15.50 -5.40 11.70
CA HIS A 57 15.81 -6.23 10.53
C HIS A 57 15.33 -5.68 9.18
N GLN A 58 14.57 -4.59 9.16
CA GLN A 58 14.14 -3.96 7.91
C GLN A 58 15.01 -2.74 7.62
N GLY A 59 16.06 -2.97 6.83
CA GLY A 59 16.94 -1.91 6.34
C GLY A 59 16.19 -0.87 5.50
N LEU A 60 16.88 0.20 5.10
CA LEU A 60 16.28 1.34 4.37
C LEU A 60 15.51 0.95 3.10
N ALA A 61 15.88 -0.16 2.46
CA ALA A 61 15.29 -0.64 1.21
C ALA A 61 13.98 -1.45 1.38
N GLY A 62 13.56 -1.79 2.60
CA GLY A 62 12.41 -2.67 2.83
C GLY A 62 12.65 -4.13 2.38
N SER A 63 11.56 -4.85 2.15
CA SER A 63 11.52 -6.28 1.76
C SER A 63 11.03 -6.43 0.31
N HIS A 64 11.08 -7.65 -0.24
CA HIS A 64 10.43 -7.91 -1.53
C HIS A 64 8.93 -7.69 -1.40
N LEU A 65 8.38 -6.96 -2.36
CA LEU A 65 6.94 -6.79 -2.46
C LEU A 65 6.28 -8.12 -2.87
N PRO A 66 5.04 -8.39 -2.39
CA PRO A 66 4.18 -9.41 -2.96
C PRO A 66 4.01 -9.22 -4.48
N SER A 67 3.57 -10.25 -5.20
CA SER A 67 3.40 -10.18 -6.66
C SER A 67 2.56 -8.96 -7.08
N ARG A 68 1.50 -8.70 -6.30
CA ARG A 68 0.67 -7.51 -6.42
C ARG A 68 0.49 -6.83 -5.08
N VAL A 69 0.40 -5.51 -5.11
CA VAL A 69 0.06 -4.64 -3.98
C VAL A 69 -0.86 -3.53 -4.44
N ILE A 70 -1.50 -2.84 -3.52
CA ILE A 70 -2.22 -1.61 -3.77
C ILE A 70 -1.23 -0.45 -3.60
N GLU A 71 -1.01 0.33 -4.66
CA GLU A 71 -0.36 1.63 -4.54
C GLU A 71 -1.38 2.64 -4.00
N VAL A 72 -1.14 3.16 -2.79
CA VAL A 72 -2.11 4.01 -2.07
C VAL A 72 -2.09 5.47 -2.54
N GLY A 73 -1.76 5.74 -3.79
CA GLY A 73 -1.81 7.08 -4.40
C GLY A 73 -3.23 7.67 -4.44
N TYR A 74 -3.41 8.77 -5.17
CA TYR A 74 -4.73 9.38 -5.40
C TYR A 74 -4.99 9.45 -6.91
N PRO A 75 -5.82 8.54 -7.47
CA PRO A 75 -6.54 7.44 -6.81
C PRO A 75 -5.64 6.24 -6.45
N PRO A 76 -6.09 5.35 -5.54
CA PRO A 76 -5.39 4.08 -5.31
C PRO A 76 -5.53 3.17 -6.53
N LYS A 77 -4.58 2.26 -6.75
CA LYS A 77 -4.64 1.28 -7.85
C LYS A 77 -3.92 -0.03 -7.49
N LEU A 78 -4.30 -1.11 -8.16
CA LEU A 78 -3.59 -2.38 -8.10
C LEU A 78 -2.28 -2.28 -8.90
N TYR A 79 -1.18 -2.69 -8.30
CA TYR A 79 0.17 -2.52 -8.82
C TYR A 79 0.89 -3.86 -8.86
N GLU A 80 1.44 -4.20 -10.04
CA GLU A 80 2.29 -5.38 -10.24
C GLU A 80 3.72 -5.02 -9.83
N SER A 81 4.24 -5.69 -8.80
CA SER A 81 5.51 -5.29 -8.19
C SER A 81 6.75 -5.65 -9.00
N GLN A 82 6.66 -6.64 -9.88
CA GLN A 82 7.79 -7.16 -10.67
C GLN A 82 9.04 -7.50 -9.83
N GLY A 83 8.85 -7.88 -8.56
CA GLY A 83 9.94 -8.23 -7.65
C GLY A 83 10.66 -7.04 -7.00
N GLU A 84 10.11 -5.83 -7.13
CA GLU A 84 10.59 -4.63 -6.46
C GLU A 84 10.70 -4.78 -4.94
N ARG A 85 11.54 -3.94 -4.33
CA ARG A 85 11.73 -3.88 -2.89
C ARG A 85 11.24 -2.55 -2.34
N ALA A 86 10.38 -2.62 -1.34
CA ALA A 86 9.88 -1.45 -0.63
C ALA A 86 9.27 -1.85 0.71
N HIS A 87 8.97 -0.86 1.55
CA HIS A 87 8.08 -1.08 2.68
C HIS A 87 6.63 -1.16 2.17
N TYR A 88 5.89 -2.14 2.66
CA TYR A 88 4.46 -2.28 2.47
C TYR A 88 3.80 -2.67 3.78
N ILE A 89 2.51 -2.38 3.89
CA ILE A 89 1.68 -2.78 5.02
C ILE A 89 0.76 -3.91 4.57
N THR A 90 0.41 -4.82 5.46
CA THR A 90 -0.64 -5.83 5.22
C THR A 90 -1.89 -5.50 6.02
N LEU A 91 -3.06 -5.88 5.51
CA LEU A 91 -4.33 -5.81 6.23
C LEU A 91 -4.82 -7.21 6.57
N SER A 92 -4.94 -7.50 7.86
CA SER A 92 -5.67 -8.66 8.38
C SER A 92 -7.09 -8.22 8.75
N HIS A 93 -8.09 -8.82 8.10
CA HIS A 93 -9.50 -8.44 8.23
C HIS A 93 -10.42 -9.66 8.16
N CYS A 94 -11.64 -9.51 8.69
CA CYS A 94 -12.72 -10.46 8.48
C CYS A 94 -13.43 -10.10 7.17
N TRP A 95 -13.55 -11.06 6.26
CA TRP A 95 -14.25 -10.85 4.99
C TRP A 95 -15.79 -10.78 5.17
N GLY A 96 -16.31 -11.16 6.34
CA GLY A 96 -17.74 -11.27 6.58
C GLY A 96 -18.39 -12.43 5.82
N THR A 97 -19.67 -12.29 5.48
CA THR A 97 -20.46 -13.32 4.79
C THR A 97 -20.48 -13.17 3.26
N SER A 98 -19.89 -12.12 2.70
CA SER A 98 -19.97 -11.83 1.27
C SER A 98 -18.72 -11.13 0.71
N GLN A 99 -18.19 -11.71 -0.38
CA GLN A 99 -17.05 -11.19 -1.14
C GLN A 99 -17.47 -10.06 -2.09
N HIS A 100 -17.75 -8.87 -1.55
CA HIS A 100 -18.29 -7.77 -2.38
C HIS A 100 -17.23 -6.98 -3.16
N PHE A 101 -15.95 -7.04 -2.78
CA PHE A 101 -14.90 -6.25 -3.45
C PHE A 101 -13.61 -7.06 -3.58
N VAL A 102 -13.53 -7.86 -4.64
CA VAL A 102 -12.41 -8.78 -4.93
C VAL A 102 -11.83 -8.54 -6.32
N THR A 103 -10.58 -8.96 -6.52
CA THR A 103 -9.98 -8.98 -7.86
C THR A 103 -10.34 -10.27 -8.60
N THR A 104 -10.79 -10.12 -9.84
CA THR A 104 -11.12 -11.21 -10.77
C THR A 104 -10.40 -11.02 -12.09
N SER A 105 -10.44 -12.03 -12.95
CA SER A 105 -9.90 -11.94 -14.31
C SER A 105 -10.57 -10.84 -15.14
N GLU A 106 -11.83 -10.52 -14.83
CA GLU A 106 -12.63 -9.52 -15.54
C GLU A 106 -12.28 -8.08 -15.14
N ASN A 107 -12.01 -7.82 -13.85
CA ASN A 107 -11.85 -6.45 -13.33
C ASN A 107 -10.38 -6.04 -13.09
N ILE A 108 -9.43 -6.96 -13.16
CA ILE A 108 -8.02 -6.67 -12.80
C ILE A 108 -7.41 -5.51 -13.60
N GLN A 109 -7.77 -5.38 -14.89
CA GLN A 109 -7.22 -4.33 -15.73
C GLN A 109 -7.77 -2.94 -15.35
N ASP A 110 -9.02 -2.88 -14.92
CA ASP A 110 -9.64 -1.65 -14.43
C ASP A 110 -9.01 -1.26 -13.08
N LEU A 111 -8.88 -2.23 -12.16
CA LEU A 111 -8.26 -2.00 -10.85
C LEU A 111 -6.79 -1.56 -10.94
N ARG A 112 -6.06 -1.96 -12.00
CA ARG A 112 -4.70 -1.47 -12.30
C ARG A 112 -4.66 -0.01 -12.75
N THR A 113 -5.74 0.47 -13.34
CA THR A 113 -5.88 1.87 -13.74
C THR A 113 -6.26 2.70 -12.53
N GLU A 114 -7.32 2.29 -11.83
CA GLU A 114 -7.85 2.95 -10.65
C GLU A 114 -8.74 1.98 -9.86
N ILE A 115 -8.63 2.02 -8.54
CA ILE A 115 -9.60 1.43 -7.61
C ILE A 115 -10.56 2.56 -7.20
N PRO A 116 -11.83 2.53 -7.63
CA PRO A 116 -12.76 3.62 -7.36
C PRO A 116 -12.99 3.81 -5.86
N TRP A 117 -12.65 4.99 -5.33
CA TRP A 117 -12.70 5.25 -3.89
C TRP A 117 -14.08 5.01 -3.28
N MET A 118 -15.14 5.43 -3.98
CA MET A 118 -16.52 5.33 -3.50
C MET A 118 -17.06 3.88 -3.49
N SER A 119 -16.38 2.97 -4.19
CA SER A 119 -16.74 1.54 -4.24
C SER A 119 -15.95 0.72 -3.22
N LEU A 120 -14.91 1.29 -2.61
CA LEU A 120 -14.11 0.58 -1.61
C LEU A 120 -14.91 0.33 -0.32
N PRO A 121 -14.88 -0.90 0.22
CA PRO A 121 -15.35 -1.16 1.57
C PRO A 121 -14.68 -0.25 2.60
N LYS A 122 -15.41 0.10 3.67
CA LYS A 122 -14.94 1.07 4.67
C LYS A 122 -13.64 0.63 5.35
N THR A 123 -13.50 -0.67 5.64
CA THR A 123 -12.26 -1.26 6.20
C THR A 123 -11.07 -1.06 5.28
N PHE A 124 -11.26 -1.15 3.96
CA PHE A 124 -10.18 -0.93 2.99
C PHE A 124 -9.83 0.55 2.87
N GLN A 125 -10.84 1.44 2.89
CA GLN A 125 -10.61 2.89 2.93
C GLN A 125 -9.78 3.27 4.17
N ASP A 126 -10.15 2.76 5.34
CA ASP A 126 -9.46 3.03 6.60
C ASP A 126 -8.00 2.52 6.57
N ALA A 127 -7.77 1.32 6.04
CA ALA A 127 -6.43 0.77 5.86
C ALA A 127 -5.56 1.61 4.91
N ILE A 128 -6.14 2.08 3.80
CA ILE A 128 -5.46 2.97 2.85
C ILE A 128 -5.10 4.31 3.53
N LEU A 129 -6.03 4.89 4.30
CA LEU A 129 -5.78 6.14 5.03
C LEU A 129 -4.64 5.99 6.03
N ILE A 130 -4.61 4.92 6.82
CA ILE A 130 -3.49 4.67 7.75
C ILE A 130 -2.18 4.53 6.98
N THR A 131 -2.18 3.74 5.90
CA THR A 131 -0.97 3.49 5.10
C THR A 131 -0.38 4.79 4.57
N ARG A 132 -1.22 5.67 4.00
CA ARG A 132 -0.85 7.02 3.56
C ARG A 132 -0.28 7.86 4.70
N ASN A 133 -0.94 7.87 5.85
CA ASN A 133 -0.52 8.66 7.01
C ASN A 133 0.81 8.18 7.61
N LEU A 134 1.14 6.91 7.47
CA LEU A 134 2.44 6.38 7.88
C LEU A 134 3.55 6.64 6.84
N GLY A 135 3.23 7.27 5.70
CA GLY A 135 4.18 7.56 4.63
C GLY A 135 4.61 6.30 3.86
N ILE A 136 3.83 5.23 3.94
CA ILE A 136 4.08 3.98 3.21
C ILE A 136 3.26 4.00 1.92
N ARG A 137 3.86 3.55 0.82
CA ARG A 137 3.26 3.61 -0.52
C ARG A 137 2.38 2.41 -0.85
N PHE A 138 2.66 1.27 -0.24
CA PHE A 138 2.08 0.00 -0.65
C PHE A 138 1.29 -0.65 0.49
N LEU A 139 0.12 -1.15 0.16
CA LEU A 139 -0.76 -1.92 1.03
C LEU A 139 -1.08 -3.25 0.36
N TRP A 140 -1.09 -4.33 1.12
CA TRP A 140 -1.49 -5.65 0.65
C TRP A 140 -2.78 -6.07 1.36
N ILE A 141 -3.79 -6.43 0.57
CA ILE A 141 -5.08 -6.96 1.00
C ILE A 141 -5.30 -8.21 0.16
N ASP A 142 -5.46 -9.37 0.78
CA ASP A 142 -5.59 -10.67 0.09
C ASP A 142 -6.71 -10.68 -0.96
N SER A 143 -7.89 -10.17 -0.63
CA SER A 143 -9.04 -10.06 -1.54
C SER A 143 -8.77 -9.26 -2.82
N LEU A 144 -7.83 -8.31 -2.79
CA LEU A 144 -7.46 -7.45 -3.93
C LEU A 144 -6.13 -7.82 -4.58
N CYS A 145 -5.19 -8.39 -3.84
CA CYS A 145 -3.86 -8.71 -4.36
C CYS A 145 -3.80 -10.13 -4.93
N ILE A 146 -4.83 -10.95 -4.71
CA ILE A 146 -4.96 -12.30 -5.23
C ILE A 146 -6.19 -12.34 -6.15
N MET A 147 -6.02 -12.94 -7.33
CA MET A 147 -7.13 -13.15 -8.27
C MET A 147 -8.00 -14.30 -7.77
N GLN A 148 -9.21 -13.99 -7.30
CA GLN A 148 -10.06 -14.94 -6.56
C GLN A 148 -10.73 -15.99 -7.46
N ASP A 149 -10.91 -15.69 -8.74
CA ASP A 149 -11.54 -16.57 -9.74
C ASP A 149 -10.53 -17.42 -10.52
N LYS A 150 -9.22 -17.22 -10.31
CA LYS A 150 -8.15 -17.94 -11.01
C LYS A 150 -7.38 -18.84 -10.06
N ARG A 151 -7.75 -20.13 -10.05
CA ARG A 151 -7.17 -21.15 -9.18
C ARG A 151 -5.64 -21.17 -9.16
N SER A 152 -4.98 -21.10 -10.32
CA SER A 152 -3.52 -21.16 -10.39
C SER A 152 -2.83 -19.93 -9.77
N ASP A 153 -3.46 -18.77 -9.84
CA ASP A 153 -2.98 -17.55 -9.19
C ASP A 153 -3.21 -17.63 -7.67
N TRP A 154 -4.40 -18.05 -7.28
CA TRP A 154 -4.78 -18.25 -5.88
C TRP A 154 -3.85 -19.23 -5.15
N GLU A 155 -3.58 -20.41 -5.73
CA GLU A 155 -2.67 -21.41 -5.15
C GLU A 155 -1.24 -20.87 -5.00
N LEU A 156 -0.75 -20.12 -6.00
CA LEU A 156 0.59 -19.51 -5.98
C LEU A 156 0.71 -18.43 -4.90
N GLU A 157 -0.29 -17.55 -4.78
CA GLU A 157 -0.24 -16.45 -3.83
C GLU A 157 -0.52 -16.92 -2.39
N LEU A 158 -1.37 -17.92 -2.20
CA LEU A 158 -1.56 -18.55 -0.89
C LEU A 158 -0.29 -19.18 -0.36
N ALA A 159 0.49 -19.85 -1.21
CA ALA A 159 1.78 -20.42 -0.81
C ALA A 159 2.76 -19.35 -0.28
N LYS A 160 2.60 -18.09 -0.70
CA LYS A 160 3.39 -16.93 -0.28
C LYS A 160 2.75 -16.13 0.85
N MET A 161 1.51 -16.44 1.27
CA MET A 161 0.75 -15.60 2.20
C MET A 161 1.48 -15.40 3.53
N GLY A 162 2.06 -16.47 4.09
CA GLY A 162 2.88 -16.37 5.30
C GLY A 162 4.07 -15.42 5.14
N ASP A 163 4.74 -15.46 3.99
CA ASP A 163 5.85 -14.56 3.68
C ASP A 163 5.39 -13.12 3.47
N ASN A 164 4.23 -12.90 2.85
CA ASN A 164 3.65 -11.57 2.67
C ASN A 164 3.36 -10.90 4.03
N TYR A 165 2.83 -11.64 5.00
CA TYR A 165 2.63 -11.12 6.36
C TYR A 165 3.95 -10.94 7.12
N LYS A 166 4.84 -11.94 7.07
CA LYS A 166 6.12 -11.92 7.79
C LYS A 166 7.04 -10.79 7.33
N ASN A 167 7.03 -10.48 6.04
CA ASN A 167 7.93 -9.50 5.45
C ASN A 167 7.32 -8.09 5.38
N SER A 168 6.08 -7.88 5.79
CA SER A 168 5.48 -6.55 5.81
C SER A 168 6.13 -5.65 6.85
N PHE A 169 6.09 -4.35 6.62
CA PHE A 169 6.58 -3.35 7.58
C PHE A 169 5.73 -3.35 8.85
N LEU A 170 4.41 -3.45 8.67
CA LEU A 170 3.40 -3.56 9.71
C LEU A 170 2.22 -4.35 9.17
N THR A 171 1.51 -5.01 10.07
CA THR A 171 0.17 -5.55 9.79
C THR A 171 -0.87 -4.70 10.53
N ILE A 172 -1.84 -4.17 9.80
CA ILE A 172 -3.06 -3.59 10.38
C ILE A 172 -4.00 -4.76 10.66
N ALA A 173 -4.36 -4.95 11.93
CA ALA A 173 -5.40 -5.90 12.31
C ALA A 173 -6.72 -5.15 12.54
N ALA A 174 -7.69 -5.34 11.64
CA ALA A 174 -9.03 -4.74 11.74
C ALA A 174 -9.93 -5.52 12.73
N ALA A 175 -9.42 -5.78 13.94
CA ALA A 175 -10.04 -6.68 14.91
C ALA A 175 -11.43 -6.24 15.43
N SER A 176 -11.77 -4.95 15.32
CA SER A 176 -13.09 -4.42 15.69
C SER A 176 -14.10 -4.40 14.55
N ALA A 177 -13.66 -4.66 13.31
CA ALA A 177 -14.53 -4.71 12.15
C ALA A 177 -15.09 -6.12 12.00
N VAL A 178 -16.41 -6.25 11.95
CA VAL A 178 -17.09 -7.55 11.77
C VAL A 178 -16.98 -8.05 10.32
N ASP A 179 -16.80 -7.13 9.38
CA ASP A 179 -16.64 -7.35 7.94
C ASP A 179 -15.89 -6.19 7.26
N ASP A 180 -15.77 -6.24 5.94
CA ASP A 180 -15.10 -5.21 5.13
C ASP A 180 -15.85 -3.87 5.08
N GLN A 181 -17.16 -3.87 5.32
CA GLN A 181 -18.01 -2.67 5.23
C GLN A 181 -18.08 -1.89 6.54
N ALA A 182 -17.78 -2.53 7.67
CA ALA A 182 -17.89 -1.92 8.99
C ALA A 182 -16.91 -0.76 9.21
N GLY A 183 -15.67 -0.88 8.71
CA GLY A 183 -14.59 0.04 9.08
C GLY A 183 -14.08 -0.18 10.51
N PHE A 184 -12.98 0.48 10.84
CA PHE A 184 -12.36 0.38 12.16
C PHE A 184 -11.79 1.72 12.68
N LEU A 185 -11.82 2.77 11.86
CA LEU A 185 -11.56 4.14 12.31
C LEU A 185 -12.87 4.78 12.78
N GLY A 186 -13.11 4.71 14.08
CA GLY A 186 -14.28 5.30 14.71
C GLY A 186 -14.17 5.38 16.23
N PRO A 187 -15.13 6.05 16.90
CA PRO A 187 -15.22 6.01 18.35
C PRO A 187 -15.28 4.55 18.83
N ARG A 188 -14.48 4.20 19.85
CA ARG A 188 -14.69 2.93 20.54
C ARG A 188 -16.08 2.99 21.16
N GLY A 189 -16.98 2.08 20.76
CA GLY A 189 -18.25 1.92 21.44
C GLY A 189 -17.99 1.71 22.92
N THR A 190 -18.61 2.53 23.78
CA THR A 190 -18.67 2.23 25.21
C THR A 190 -19.56 1.00 25.36
N THR A 191 -18.98 -0.18 25.36
CA THR A 191 -19.67 -1.36 25.84
C THR A 191 -19.87 -1.14 27.34
N SER A 192 -21.03 -0.60 27.70
CA SER A 192 -21.52 -0.73 29.07
C SER A 192 -21.65 -2.22 29.32
N ILE A 193 -20.72 -2.76 30.11
CA ILE A 193 -20.88 -4.08 30.70
C ILE A 193 -22.02 -3.90 31.71
N LEU A 194 -23.24 -4.28 31.30
CA LEU A 194 -24.36 -4.51 32.22
C LEU A 194 -24.30 -5.96 32.69
#